data_AF-A0A9P6M555-F1
#
_entry.id   AF-A0A9P6M555-F1
#
_cell.length_a   1.000
_cell.length_b   1.000
_cell.length_c   1.000
_cell.angle_alpha   90.00
_cell.angle_beta   90.00
_cell.angle_gamma   90.00
#
_symmetry.space_group_name_H-M   'P 1'
#
loop_
_entity.id
_entity.type
_entity.pdbx_description
1 polymer ?
#
loop_
_entity_poly.entity_id
_entity_poly.type
_entity_poly.pdbx_seq_one_letter_code
_entity_poly.pdbx_strand_id
1 'polypeptide(L)' 'MAPPSGAQIETAKDAALKFLWDARSLHTWKNISKDQYLKAGLVAAEAYAFFMVGEIIGRRNFVGYNVKSVEDHHAHH' A
#
# COMPACT_ATOMS: atom_id res chain seq x y z
N MET A 1 5.40 -16.53 1.16
CA MET A 1 6.10 -15.32 0.68
C MET A 1 7.36 -15.18 1.51
N ALA A 2 8.54 -15.21 0.88
CA ALA A 2 9.81 -14.96 1.56
C ALA A 2 10.25 -13.51 1.31
N PRO A 3 10.96 -12.87 2.26
CA PRO A 3 11.56 -11.56 2.00
C PRO A 3 12.52 -11.64 0.80
N PRO A 4 12.53 -10.64 -0.09
CA PRO A 4 13.45 -10.60 -1.22
C PRO A 4 14.90 -10.42 -0.76
N SER A 5 15.85 -10.85 -1.59
CA SER A 5 17.27 -10.59 -1.38
C SER A 5 17.62 -9.13 -1.69
N GLY A 6 18.76 -8.65 -1.18
CA GLY A 6 19.22 -7.27 -1.42
C GLY A 6 19.35 -6.92 -2.92
N ALA A 7 19.81 -7.88 -3.75
CA ALA A 7 19.90 -7.68 -5.20
C ALA A 7 18.52 -7.50 -5.86
N GLN A 8 17.49 -8.18 -5.35
CA GLN A 8 16.12 -8.02 -5.83
C GLN A 8 15.54 -6.66 -5.44
N ILE A 9 15.93 -6.13 -4.28
CA ILE A 9 15.52 -4.79 -3.83
C ILE A 9 16.09 -3.70 -4.76
N GLU A 10 17.37 -3.75 -5.10
CA GLU A 10 17.95 -2.76 -6.02
C GLU A 10 17.31 -2.83 -7.41
N THR A 11 17.07 -4.05 -7.91
CA THR A 11 16.36 -4.25 -9.19
C THR A 11 14.95 -3.64 -9.16
N ALA A 12 14.21 -3.85 -8.07
CA ALA A 12 12.87 -3.29 -7.90
C ALA A 12 12.88 -1.77 -7.80
N LYS A 13 13.88 -1.20 -7.11
CA LYS A 13 14.07 0.25 -6.99
C LYS A 13 14.36 0.90 -8.35
N ASP A 14 15.27 0.32 -9.14
CA ASP A 14 15.58 0.84 -10.48
C ASP A 14 14.36 0.80 -11.41
N ALA A 15 13.59 -0.30 -11.37
CA ALA A 15 12.35 -0.43 -12.11
C ALA A 15 11.30 0.61 -11.68
N ALA A 16 11.15 0.85 -10.37
CA ALA A 16 10.22 1.83 -9.83
C ALA A 16 10.61 3.26 -10.24
N LEU A 17 11.90 3.61 -10.15
CA LEU A 17 12.39 4.92 -10.58
C LEU A 17 12.13 5.12 -12.08
N LYS A 18 12.46 4.13 -12.91
CA LYS A 18 12.20 4.20 -14.34
C LYS A 18 10.71 4.43 -14.65
N PHE A 19 9.83 3.68 -13.99
CA PHE A 19 8.38 3.86 -14.13
C PHE A 19 7.94 5.29 -13.76
N LEU A 20 8.45 5.86 -12.65
CA LEU A 20 8.11 7.23 -12.25
C LEU A 20 8.57 8.27 -13.27
N TRP A 21 9.72 8.07 -13.90
CA TRP A 21 10.20 8.94 -14.97
C TRP A 21 9.32 8.84 -16.21
N ASP A 22 8.98 7.62 -16.63
CA ASP A 22 8.15 7.38 -17.80
C ASP A 22 6.71 7.88 -17.59
N ALA A 23 6.16 7.73 -16.40
CA ALA A 23 4.80 8.17 -16.04
C ALA A 23 4.60 9.69 -16.14
N ARG A 24 5.67 10.50 -16.11
CA ARG A 24 5.59 11.96 -16.31
C ARG A 24 5.26 12.34 -17.76
N SER A 25 5.51 11.44 -18.71
CA SER A 25 5.19 11.68 -20.12
C SER A 25 3.73 11.32 -20.42
N LEU A 26 2.99 12.25 -21.03
CA LEU A 26 1.63 11.99 -21.52
C LEU A 26 1.57 10.88 -22.59
N HIS A 27 2.69 10.57 -23.25
CA HIS A 27 2.76 9.48 -24.24
C HIS A 27 2.62 8.11 -23.58
N THR A 28 3.14 7.93 -22.36
CA THR A 28 3.12 6.67 -21.61
C THR A 28 1.70 6.20 -21.34
N TRP A 29 0.79 7.12 -21.04
CA TRP A 29 -0.60 6.80 -20.75
C TRP A 29 -1.45 6.54 -22.00
N LYS A 30 -1.03 7.06 -23.16
CA LYS A 30 -1.76 6.88 -24.43
C LYS A 30 -1.65 5.47 -25.00
N ASN A 31 -0.59 4.74 -24.66
CA ASN A 31 -0.30 3.41 -25.21
C ASN A 31 -0.68 2.26 -24.26
N ILE A 32 -1.38 2.54 -23.15
CA ILE A 32 -1.79 1.50 -22.20
C ILE A 32 -3.06 0.80 -22.71
N SER A 33 -2.99 -0.52 -22.85
CA SER A 33 -4.15 -1.35 -23.15
C SER A 33 -5.05 -1.53 -21.91
N LYS A 34 -6.34 -1.84 -22.14
CA LYS A 34 -7.30 -2.11 -21.05
C LYS A 34 -6.85 -3.26 -20.14
N ASP A 35 -6.27 -4.30 -20.71
CA ASP A 35 -5.77 -5.46 -19.96
C ASP A 35 -4.60 -5.09 -19.06
N GLN A 36 -3.68 -4.25 -19.54
CA GLN A 36 -2.57 -3.75 -18.72
C GLN A 36 -3.08 -2.89 -17.56
N TYR A 37 -4.05 -2.02 -17.83
CA TYR A 37 -4.67 -1.20 -16.79
C TYR A 37 -5.36 -2.06 -15.72
N LEU A 38 -6.12 -3.09 -16.14
CA LEU A 38 -6.82 -3.98 -15.22
C LEU A 38 -5.84 -4.78 -14.34
N LYS A 39 -4.78 -5.35 -14.95
CA LYS A 39 -3.74 -6.07 -14.20
C LYS A 39 -3.01 -5.16 -13.23
N ALA A 40 -2.63 -3.95 -13.66
CA ALA A 40 -1.99 -2.97 -12.79
C ALA A 40 -2.90 -2.56 -11.62
N GLY A 41 -4.19 -2.37 -11.89
CA GLY A 41 -5.19 -2.07 -10.85
C GLY A 41 -5.35 -3.21 -9.85
N LEU A 42 -5.39 -4.47 -10.31
CA LEU A 42 -5.46 -5.64 -9.43
C LEU A 42 -4.24 -5.72 -8.50
N VAL A 43 -3.03 -5.61 -9.06
CA VAL A 43 -1.80 -5.64 -8.27
C VAL A 43 -1.72 -4.46 -7.29
N ALA A 44 -2.19 -3.27 -7.68
CA ALA A 44 -2.27 -2.13 -6.78
C ALA A 44 -3.24 -2.37 -5.62
N ALA A 45 -4.39 -3.00 -5.88
CA ALA A 45 -5.36 -3.36 -4.86
C ALA A 45 -4.81 -4.41 -3.89
N GLU A 46 -4.08 -5.41 -4.38
CA GLU A 46 -3.39 -6.40 -3.56
C GLU A 46 -2.32 -5.76 -2.65
N ALA A 47 -1.51 -4.84 -3.19
CA ALA A 47 -0.52 -4.11 -2.41
C ALA A 47 -1.17 -3.23 -1.32
N TYR A 48 -2.30 -2.58 -1.64
CA TYR A 48 -3.06 -1.80 -0.67
C TYR A 48 -3.64 -2.68 0.44
N ALA A 49 -4.21 -3.84 0.10
CA ALA A 49 -4.72 -4.80 1.08
C ALA A 49 -3.58 -5.31 2.00
N PHE A 50 -2.41 -5.61 1.44
CA PHE A 50 -1.24 -6.01 2.22
C PHE A 50 -0.80 -4.92 3.20
N PHE A 51 -0.78 -3.65 2.76
CA PHE A 51 -0.51 -2.51 3.64
C PHE A 51 -1.53 -2.43 4.80
N MET A 52 -2.82 -2.58 4.51
CA MET A 52 -3.87 -2.54 5.54
C MET A 52 -3.73 -3.69 6.55
N VAL A 53 -3.34 -4.89 6.13
CA VAL A 53 -3.01 -5.99 7.05
C VAL A 53 -1.83 -5.63 7.95
N GLY A 54 -0.80 -5.00 7.40
CA GLY A 54 0.32 -4.45 8.17
C GLY A 54 -0.13 -3.41 9.20
N GLU A 55 -1.06 -2.52 8.84
CA GLU A 55 -1.63 -1.56 9.79
C GLU A 55 -2.44 -2.24 10.91
N ILE A 56 -3.23 -3.27 10.60
CA ILE A 56 -3.99 -4.03 11.61
C ILE A 56 -3.02 -4.66 12.63
N ILE A 57 -1.93 -5.26 12.14
CA ILE A 57 -0.88 -5.83 13.00
C ILE A 57 -0.21 -4.73 13.83
N GLY A 58 0.15 -3.61 13.22
CA GLY A 58 0.80 -2.47 13.89
C GLY A 58 -0.07 -1.82 14.96
N ARG A 59 -1.38 -1.69 14.70
CA ARG A 59 -2.37 -1.17 15.65
C ARG A 59 -2.80 -2.19 16.70
N ARG A 60 -2.53 -3.48 16.49
CA ARG A 60 -3.00 -4.62 17.31
C ARG A 60 -4.52 -4.64 17.50
N ASN A 61 -5.27 -4.08 16.53
CA ASN A 61 -6.72 -3.95 16.57
C ASN A 61 -7.29 -4.18 15.17
N PHE A 62 -8.35 -4.98 15.07
CA PHE A 62 -9.01 -5.27 13.79
C PHE A 62 -9.93 -4.13 13.32
N VAL A 63 -10.48 -3.35 14.26
CA VAL A 63 -11.37 -2.22 13.97
C VAL A 63 -10.98 -1.05 14.86
N GLY A 64 -10.72 0.10 14.24
CA GLY A 64 -10.42 1.35 14.93
C GLY A 64 -9.13 1.31 15.79
N TYR A 65 -8.93 2.39 16.54
CA TYR A 65 -7.90 2.45 17.58
C TYR A 65 -8.56 2.20 18.93
N ASN A 66 -7.91 1.43 19.79
CA ASN A 66 -8.30 1.33 21.19
C ASN A 66 -7.91 2.63 21.91
N VAL A 67 -8.77 3.63 21.79
CA VAL A 67 -8.69 4.87 22.57
C VAL A 67 -9.53 4.66 23.83
N LYS A 68 -8.96 4.94 25.02
CA LYS A 68 -9.77 5.06 26.24
C LYS A 68 -10.81 6.14 25.97
N SER A 69 -12.09 5.80 26.02
CA SER A 69 -13.13 6.80 25.88
C SER A 69 -13.05 7.76 27.07
N VAL A 70 -13.42 9.02 26.83
CA VAL A 70 -13.43 10.10 27.83
C VAL A 70 -14.56 9.90 28.87
N GLU A 71 -15.31 8.80 28.79
CA GLU A 71 -16.49 8.51 29.61
C GLU A 71 -16.17 8.01 31.03
N ASP A 72 -14.96 7.54 31.30
CA ASP A 72 -14.56 7.06 32.63
C ASP A 72 -14.33 8.20 33.67
N HIS A 73 -14.47 9.48 33.29
CA HIS A 73 -14.23 10.61 34.19
C HIS A 73 -15.48 11.19 34.88
N HIS A 74 -16.69 10.64 34.65
CA HIS A 74 -17.93 11.15 35.26
C HIS A 74 -18.60 10.22 36.29
N ALA A 75 -17.96 9.11 36.68
CA ALA A 75 -18.54 8.13 37.62
C ALA A 75 -18.14 8.32 39.10
N HIS A 76 -17.73 9.53 39.52
CA HIS A 76 -17.47 9.85 40.92
C HIS A 76 -18.25 11.11 41.36
N HIS A 77 -19.53 10.92 41.71
CA HIS A 77 -20.29 11.76 42.63
C HIS A 77 -21.26 10.88 43.42
#